data_AF-A0A7W5FUA7-F1
#
_entry.id   AF-A0A7W5FUA7-F1
#
_cell.length_a   1.000
_cell.length_b   1.000
_cell.length_c   1.000
_cell.angle_alpha   90.00
_cell.angle_beta   90.00
_cell.angle_gamma   90.00
#
_symmetry.space_group_name_H-M   'P 1'
#
loop_
_entity.id
_entity.type
_entity.pdbx_description
1 polymer ?
#
loop_
_entity_poly.entity_id
_entity_poly.type
_entity_poly.pdbx_seq_one_letter_code
_entity_poly.pdbx_strand_id
1 'polypeptide(L)' 'MIKYIGKRTTDDGGTIYVFLINGLQKEIRESALKQYPGCYEALPASAKAQINANRAWMRKL' A
#
# COMPACT_ATOMS: atom_id res chain seq x y z
N MET A 1 -5.43 15.83 -3.52
CA MET A 1 -4.89 15.00 -4.63
C MET A 1 -4.00 13.94 -4.04
N ILE A 2 -4.26 12.66 -4.34
CA ILE A 2 -3.45 11.52 -3.87
C ILE A 2 -2.70 10.97 -5.06
N LYS A 3 -1.37 10.88 -4.97
CA LYS A 3 -0.52 10.27 -6.00
C LYS A 3 0.30 9.16 -5.38
N TYR A 4 0.25 7.98 -5.98
CA TYR A 4 1.17 6.91 -5.63
C TYR A 4 2.56 7.23 -6.17
N ILE A 5 3.57 7.19 -5.29
CA ILE A 5 4.96 7.50 -5.63
C ILE A 5 5.77 6.21 -5.81
N GLY A 6 5.52 5.20 -4.97
CA GLY A 6 6.27 3.95 -5.02
C GLY A 6 5.99 3.07 -3.82
N LYS A 7 6.69 1.94 -3.76
CA LYS A 7 6.64 1.03 -2.61
C LYS A 7 8.06 0.68 -2.19
N ARG A 8 8.24 0.41 -0.92
CA ARG A 8 9.47 -0.17 -0.37
C ARG A 8 9.14 -1.37 0.49
N THR A 9 10.04 -2.33 0.50
CA THR A 9 9.96 -3.49 1.39
C THR A 9 10.76 -3.15 2.65
N THR A 10 10.22 -3.49 3.81
CA THR A 10 10.94 -3.40 5.09
C THR A 10 11.78 -4.66 5.28
N ASP A 11 12.79 -4.58 6.14
CA ASP A 11 13.64 -5.71 6.52
C ASP A 11 12.81 -6.89 7.06
N ASP A 12 11.72 -6.59 7.77
CA ASP A 12 10.73 -7.54 8.30
C ASP A 12 9.83 -8.20 7.21
N GLY A 13 10.10 -7.96 5.92
CA GLY A 13 9.28 -8.46 4.80
C GLY A 13 7.95 -7.71 4.57
N GLY A 14 7.63 -6.72 5.40
CA GLY A 14 6.46 -5.85 5.23
C GLY A 14 6.57 -4.95 3.99
N THR A 15 5.44 -4.68 3.32
CA THR A 15 5.38 -3.71 2.21
C THR A 15 4.83 -2.35 2.70
N ILE A 16 5.59 -1.29 2.43
CA ILE A 16 5.20 0.11 2.66
C ILE A 16 4.94 0.77 1.30
N TYR A 17 3.76 1.35 1.15
CA TYR A 17 3.36 2.15 0.00
C TYR A 17 3.55 3.63 0.31
N VAL A 18 4.22 4.35 -0.59
CA VAL A 18 4.51 5.77 -0.47
C VAL A 18 3.53 6.55 -1.34
N PHE A 19 2.83 7.49 -0.72
CA PHE A 19 1.86 8.37 -1.36
C PHE A 19 2.27 9.82 -1.17
N LEU A 20 1.93 10.66 -2.14
CA LEU A 20 1.92 12.11 -2.01
C LEU A 20 0.47 12.54 -1.83
N ILE A 21 0.11 12.94 -0.62
CA ILE A 21 -1.24 13.39 -0.25
C ILE A 21 -1.19 14.89 -0.01
N ASN A 22 -1.82 15.67 -0.89
CA ASN A 22 -1.84 17.13 -0.81
C ASN A 22 -0.43 17.75 -0.69
N GLY A 23 0.54 17.19 -1.42
CA GLY A 23 1.93 17.65 -1.40
C GLY A 23 2.79 17.09 -0.25
N LEU A 24 2.20 16.31 0.67
CA LEU A 24 2.93 15.67 1.76
C LEU A 24 3.18 14.19 1.46
N GLN A 25 4.44 13.76 1.60
CA GLN A 25 4.79 12.36 1.49
C GLN A 25 4.30 11.59 2.71
N LYS A 26 3.60 10.49 2.48
CA LYS A 26 3.05 9.59 3.49
C LYS A 26 3.43 8.16 3.17
N GLU A 27 3.98 7.49 4.17
CA GLU A 27 4.36 6.08 4.10
C GLU A 27 3.29 5.25 4.81
N ILE A 28 2.61 4.38 4.07
CA ILE A 28 1.46 3.62 4.54
C ILE A 28 1.77 2.14 4.38
N ARG A 29 1.78 1.40 5.50
CA ARG A 29 1.91 -0.07 5.47
C ARG A 29 0.70 -0.71 4.79
N GLU A 30 0.90 -1.86 4.17
CA GLU A 30 -0.19 -2.62 3.52
C GLU A 30 -1.40 -2.84 4.44
N SER A 31 -1.16 -3.18 5.70
CA SER A 31 -2.20 -3.39 6.72
C SER A 31 -2.99 -2.11 7.04
N ALA A 32 -2.33 -0.96 6.99
CA ALA A 32 -2.92 0.34 7.29
C ALA A 32 -3.65 0.97 6.09
N LEU A 33 -3.48 0.47 4.86
CA LEU A 33 -4.13 1.02 3.65
C LEU A 33 -5.65 1.15 3.78
N LYS A 34 -6.31 0.24 4.50
CA LYS A 34 -7.77 0.30 4.77
C LYS A 34 -8.18 1.51 5.60
N GLN A 35 -7.27 2.07 6.38
CA GLN A 35 -7.52 3.22 7.26
C GLN A 35 -7.35 4.56 6.52
N TYR A 36 -6.78 4.56 5.31
CA TYR A 36 -6.54 5.76 4.52
C TYR A 36 -7.45 5.79 3.29
N PRO A 37 -8.60 6.50 3.35
CA PRO A 37 -9.53 6.58 2.21
C PRO A 37 -8.84 7.19 0.99
N GLY A 38 -9.14 6.64 -0.20
CA GLY A 38 -8.54 7.05 -1.48
C GLY A 38 -7.12 6.57 -1.76
N CYS A 39 -6.35 6.12 -0.76
CA CYS A 39 -4.99 5.60 -0.99
C CYS A 39 -4.99 4.24 -1.69
N TYR A 40 -5.90 3.34 -1.30
CA TYR A 40 -6.06 2.06 -1.99
C TYR A 40 -6.49 2.25 -3.45
N GLU A 41 -7.36 3.21 -3.73
CA GLU A 41 -7.86 3.48 -5.07
C GLU A 41 -6.77 4.07 -5.97
N ALA A 42 -5.92 4.94 -5.41
CA ALA A 42 -4.77 5.55 -6.09
C ALA A 42 -3.63 4.56 -6.43
N LEU A 43 -3.68 3.33 -5.92
CA LEU A 43 -2.70 2.31 -6.25
C LEU A 43 -2.87 1.78 -7.69
N PRO A 44 -1.76 1.47 -8.39
CA PRO A 44 -1.81 0.79 -9.68
C PRO A 44 -2.35 -0.64 -9.54
N ALA A 45 -2.87 -1.19 -10.64
CA ALA A 45 -3.45 -2.54 -10.67
C ALA A 45 -2.46 -3.61 -10.16
N SER A 46 -1.17 -3.49 -10.51
CA SER A 46 -0.13 -4.42 -10.04
C SER A 46 0.07 -4.38 -8.52
N ALA A 47 -0.03 -3.20 -7.89
CA ALA A 47 0.06 -3.10 -6.44
C ALA A 47 -1.17 -3.70 -5.77
N LYS A 48 -2.37 -3.45 -6.29
CA LYS A 48 -3.62 -4.08 -5.81
C LYS A 48 -3.57 -5.60 -5.91
N ALA A 49 -3.04 -6.14 -7.02
CA ALA A 49 -2.86 -7.58 -7.20
C ALA A 49 -1.90 -8.17 -6.16
N GLN A 50 -0.79 -7.48 -5.86
CA GLN A 50 0.15 -7.93 -4.83
C GLN A 50 -0.45 -7.92 -3.43
N ILE A 51 -1.22 -6.88 -3.07
CA ILE A 51 -1.94 -6.82 -1.78
C ILE A 51 -2.93 -7.98 -1.67
N ASN A 52 -3.65 -8.27 -2.76
CA ASN A 52 -4.60 -9.37 -2.78
C ASN A 52 -3.90 -10.74 -2.64
N ALA A 53 -2.74 -10.91 -3.27
CA ALA A 53 -1.91 -12.11 -3.12
C ALA A 53 -1.36 -12.27 -1.69
N ASN A 54 -0.82 -11.20 -1.10
CA ASN A 54 -0.34 -11.18 0.28
C ASN A 54 -1.47 -11.49 1.27
N ARG A 55 -2.66 -10.89 1.07
CA ARG A 55 -3.85 -11.21 1.88
C ARG A 55 -4.33 -12.64 1.70
N ALA A 56 -4.33 -13.17 0.48
CA ALA A 56 -4.73 -14.55 0.23
C ALA A 56 -3.78 -15.54 0.92
N TRP A 57 -2.48 -15.22 0.96
CA TRP A 57 -1.49 -15.99 1.69
C TRP A 57 -1.68 -15.88 3.22
N MET A 58 -1.85 -14.66 3.76
CA MET A 58 -2.10 -14.45 5.20
C MET A 58 -3.41 -15.06 5.71
N ARG A 59 -4.39 -15.29 4.83
CA ARG A 59 -5.68 -15.89 5.20
C ARG A 59 -5.63 -17.42 5.25
N LYS A 60 -4.53 -18.02 4.80
CA LYS A 60 -4.25 -19.47 4.84
C LYS A 60 -3.35 -19.89 6.00
N LEU A 61 -2.71 -18.94 6.69
CA LEU A 61 -2.03 -19.14 7.97
C LEU A 61 -3.06 -19.15 9.10
#